data_AF-A0A6A2WPF0-F1
#
_entry.id   AF-A0A6A2WPF0-F1
#
_cell.length_a   1.000
_cell.length_b   1.000
_cell.length_c   1.000
_cell.angle_alpha   90.00
_cell.angle_beta   90.00
_cell.angle_gamma   90.00
#
_symmetry.space_group_name_H-M   'P 1'
#
loop_
_entity.id
_entity.type
_entity.pdbx_description
1 polymer ?
#
loop_
_entity_poly.entity_id
_entity_poly.type
_entity_poly.pdbx_seq_one_letter_code
_entity_poly.pdbx_strand_id
1 'polypeptide(L)'
;MVEMHEMVPRKHFDRYHELGQYAFGEKLGLYIVVPQQLLVEVSVCIIYMVTGDQSLKKFHDTVCRTCKQIKLTYFIMIFSSVHFVLSHLPNFNSISGVSLAATVMSLSYSTIAWGASVYKGVQPGVDYGYKAKSAAGTIQATIPSTHEKPSKGPMWKGVVVAYIVVALCYFPVTLIGYWMFGNAIEDNILISLEKPAWLIAMANMFVVVHVIGSYQIYAMPVFDMIETVLVKKLNFSPSTTLRFIVRNFFVGE
;
A
#
# COMPACT_ATOMS: atom_id res chain seq x y z
N MET A 1 3.36 9.94 17.08
CA MET A 1 2.59 10.41 15.91
C MET A 1 1.27 11.04 16.36
N VAL A 2 0.29 10.24 16.83
CA VAL A 2 -1.00 10.64 17.45
C VAL A 2 -0.98 11.95 18.27
N GLU A 3 0.05 12.18 19.09
CA GLU A 3 0.12 13.36 19.96
C GLU A 3 0.76 14.59 19.32
N MET A 4 1.65 14.41 18.35
CA MET A 4 2.29 15.53 17.66
C MET A 4 1.30 16.23 16.72
N HIS A 5 0.27 15.50 16.26
CA HIS A 5 -0.91 16.01 15.57
C HIS A 5 -1.62 17.18 16.30
N GLU A 6 -1.46 17.31 17.63
CA GLU A 6 -2.12 18.32 18.47
C GLU A 6 -1.12 19.01 19.44
N MET A 7 0.15 19.15 19.05
CA MET A 7 1.21 19.62 19.99
C MET A 7 1.29 21.13 20.21
N VAL A 8 0.64 21.95 19.38
CA VAL A 8 0.55 23.40 19.57
C VAL A 8 -0.92 23.78 19.78
N PRO A 9 -1.28 24.54 20.83
CA PRO A 9 -2.65 24.97 21.04
C PRO A 9 -3.22 25.68 19.80
N ARG A 10 -4.38 25.19 19.32
CA ARG A 10 -5.08 25.64 18.09
C ARG A 10 -4.40 25.32 16.74
N LYS A 11 -3.31 24.55 16.68
CA LYS A 11 -2.74 24.07 15.41
C LYS A 11 -2.69 22.54 15.39
N HIS A 12 -3.47 21.97 14.47
CA HIS A 12 -3.35 20.57 14.09
C HIS A 12 -2.20 20.41 13.09
N PHE A 13 -1.47 19.29 13.17
CA PHE A 13 -0.36 18.95 12.28
C PHE A 13 -0.71 17.66 11.53
N ASP A 14 -1.61 17.78 10.57
CA ASP A 14 -2.21 16.65 9.86
C ASP A 14 -1.28 16.05 8.79
N ARG A 15 -0.15 16.71 8.48
CA ARG A 15 0.78 16.32 7.41
C ARG A 15 2.18 16.01 7.96
N TYR A 16 2.78 14.92 7.49
CA TYR A 16 4.10 14.44 7.94
C TYR A 16 5.22 15.49 7.84
N HIS A 17 5.23 16.30 6.78
CA HIS A 17 6.22 17.37 6.64
C HIS A 17 6.05 18.51 7.67
N GLU A 18 4.82 18.83 8.10
CA GLU A 18 4.57 19.86 9.12
C GLU A 18 5.09 19.40 10.49
N LEU A 19 4.94 18.11 10.80
CA LEU A 19 5.53 17.47 11.97
C LEU A 19 7.07 17.52 11.93
N GLY A 20 7.66 17.23 10.77
CA GLY A 20 9.10 17.40 10.54
C GLY A 20 9.57 18.84 10.74
N GLN A 21 8.84 19.80 10.17
CA GLN A 21 9.13 21.24 10.31
C GLN A 21 9.03 21.74 11.76
N TYR A 22 8.16 21.16 12.59
CA TYR A 22 8.14 21.45 14.02
C TYR A 22 9.36 20.84 14.73
N ALA A 23 9.65 19.56 14.51
CA ALA A 23 10.69 18.84 15.23
C ALA A 23 12.12 19.28 14.87
N PHE A 24 12.37 19.69 13.63
CA PHE A 24 13.70 20.04 13.11
C PHE A 24 13.81 21.46 12.54
N GLY A 25 12.73 22.26 12.62
CA GLY A 25 12.66 23.62 12.06
C GLY A 25 12.24 23.68 10.59
N GLU A 26 11.65 24.82 10.19
CA GLU A 26 10.88 24.96 8.93
C GLU A 26 11.59 24.53 7.64
N LYS A 27 12.91 24.70 7.57
CA LYS A 27 13.70 24.30 6.40
C LYS A 27 14.20 22.87 6.52
N LEU A 28 14.93 22.55 7.59
CA LEU A 28 15.60 21.26 7.76
C LEU A 28 14.58 20.10 7.87
N GLY A 29 13.49 20.30 8.61
CA GLY A 29 12.42 19.30 8.72
C GLY A 29 11.74 18.98 7.39
N LEU A 30 11.57 19.98 6.53
CA LEU A 30 11.04 19.79 5.17
C LEU A 30 12.06 19.04 4.30
N TYR A 31 13.34 19.44 4.32
CA TYR A 31 14.40 18.79 3.56
C TYR A 31 14.70 17.34 3.99
N ILE A 32 14.40 16.95 5.23
CA ILE A 32 14.53 15.55 5.69
C ILE A 32 13.29 14.73 5.34
N VAL A 33 12.09 15.22 5.71
CA VAL A 33 10.87 14.38 5.64
C VAL A 33 10.31 14.29 4.21
N VAL A 34 10.35 15.37 3.42
CA VAL A 34 9.74 15.37 2.08
C VAL A 34 10.40 14.36 1.12
N PRO A 35 11.74 14.27 1.00
CA PRO A 35 12.37 13.27 0.14
C PRO A 35 12.10 11.83 0.59
N GLN A 36 12.06 11.58 1.90
CA GLN A 36 11.76 10.25 2.43
C GLN A 36 10.29 9.87 2.19
N GLN A 37 9.36 10.81 2.37
CA GLN A 37 7.94 10.61 2.09
C GLN A 37 7.73 10.31 0.59
N LEU A 38 8.28 11.14 -0.30
CA LEU A 38 8.24 10.90 -1.75
C LEU A 38 8.80 9.54 -2.14
N LEU A 39 9.99 9.18 -1.65
CA LEU A 39 10.64 7.91 -1.99
C LEU A 39 9.74 6.71 -1.61
N VAL A 40 9.12 6.73 -0.43
CA VAL A 40 8.22 5.66 0.01
C VAL A 40 6.91 5.65 -0.79
N GLU A 41 6.24 6.78 -0.95
CA GLU A 41 4.96 6.87 -1.68
C GLU A 41 5.10 6.44 -3.14
N VAL A 42 6.15 6.89 -3.84
CA VAL A 42 6.42 6.52 -5.24
C VAL A 42 6.82 5.04 -5.35
N SER A 43 7.67 4.53 -4.45
CA SER A 43 8.04 3.10 -4.45
C SER A 43 6.82 2.20 -4.25
N VAL A 44 5.90 2.57 -3.35
CA VAL A 44 4.64 1.84 -3.13
C VAL A 44 3.76 1.87 -4.38
N CYS A 45 3.65 3.01 -5.07
CA CYS A 45 2.88 3.12 -6.32
C CYS A 45 3.42 2.19 -7.42
N ILE A 46 4.74 2.10 -7.58
CA ILE A 46 5.39 1.21 -8.57
C ILE A 46 5.18 -0.28 -8.20
N ILE A 47 5.41 -0.64 -6.93
CA ILE A 47 5.17 -2.02 -6.44
C ILE A 47 3.71 -2.42 -6.65
N TYR A 48 2.77 -1.50 -6.46
CA TYR A 48 1.35 -1.71 -6.69
C TYR A 48 1.01 -1.95 -8.16
N MET A 49 1.53 -1.16 -9.11
CA MET A 49 1.35 -1.45 -10.54
C MET A 49 1.82 -2.88 -10.87
N VAL A 50 3.07 -3.21 -10.56
CA VAL A 50 3.67 -4.52 -10.84
C VAL A 50 2.90 -5.68 -10.20
N THR A 51 2.43 -5.50 -8.96
CA THR A 51 1.64 -6.53 -8.25
C THR A 51 0.27 -6.72 -8.89
N GLY A 52 -0.42 -5.63 -9.25
CA GLY A 52 -1.70 -5.67 -9.95
C GLY A 52 -1.60 -6.36 -11.31
N ASP A 53 -0.56 -6.05 -12.09
CA ASP A 53 -0.31 -6.64 -13.41
C ASP A 53 -0.04 -8.14 -13.35
N GLN A 54 0.80 -8.57 -12.41
CA GLN A 54 1.09 -9.98 -12.18
C GLN A 54 -0.16 -10.74 -11.74
N SER A 55 -0.94 -10.19 -10.81
CA SER A 55 -2.20 -10.81 -10.38
C SER A 55 -3.26 -10.85 -11.49
N LEU A 56 -3.39 -9.80 -12.29
CA LEU A 56 -4.33 -9.76 -13.41
C LEU A 56 -3.95 -10.79 -14.50
N LYS A 57 -2.66 -10.94 -14.80
CA LYS A 57 -2.18 -12.01 -15.69
C LYS A 57 -2.44 -13.41 -15.10
N LYS A 58 -2.11 -13.63 -13.82
CA LYS A 58 -2.32 -14.92 -13.14
C LYS A 58 -3.82 -15.27 -13.10
N PHE A 59 -4.70 -14.29 -12.90
CA PHE A 59 -6.15 -14.46 -13.01
C PHE A 59 -6.57 -14.92 -14.41
N HIS A 60 -6.17 -14.20 -15.46
CA HIS A 60 -6.46 -14.55 -16.85
C HIS A 60 -6.02 -15.99 -17.18
N ASP A 61 -4.77 -16.34 -16.86
CA ASP A 61 -4.19 -17.65 -17.18
C ASP A 61 -4.84 -18.80 -16.38
N THR A 62 -5.36 -18.49 -15.18
CA THR A 62 -6.06 -19.45 -14.33
C THR A 62 -7.49 -19.72 -14.81
N VAL A 63 -8.17 -18.68 -15.31
CA VAL A 63 -9.55 -18.77 -15.83
C VAL A 63 -9.58 -19.34 -17.26
N CYS A 64 -8.76 -18.80 -18.17
CA CYS A 64 -8.75 -19.21 -19.58
C CYS A 64 -7.52 -20.06 -19.93
N ARG A 65 -7.49 -21.31 -19.45
CA ARG A 65 -6.40 -22.27 -19.73
C ARG A 65 -6.14 -22.58 -21.20
N THR A 66 -7.13 -22.34 -22.06
CA THR A 66 -7.06 -22.54 -23.53
C THR A 66 -6.86 -21.24 -24.31
N CYS A 67 -6.76 -20.08 -23.65
CA CYS A 67 -6.44 -18.83 -24.32
C CYS A 67 -4.97 -18.81 -24.79
N LYS A 68 -4.70 -18.06 -25.87
CA LYS A 68 -3.35 -17.74 -26.29
C LYS A 68 -2.64 -16.94 -25.19
N GLN A 69 -1.41 -17.31 -24.83
CA GLN A 69 -0.61 -16.59 -23.83
C GLN A 69 -0.42 -15.13 -24.24
N ILE A 70 -0.91 -14.21 -23.40
CA ILE A 70 -0.82 -12.76 -23.59
C ILE A 70 0.45 -12.25 -22.88
N LYS A 71 1.23 -11.39 -23.53
CA LYS A 71 2.42 -10.76 -22.92
C LYS A 71 2.02 -9.86 -21.74
N LEU A 72 2.81 -9.86 -20.66
CA LEU A 72 2.56 -9.04 -19.47
C LEU A 72 2.27 -7.57 -19.82
N THR A 73 2.99 -7.01 -20.81
CA THR A 73 2.82 -5.65 -21.35
C THR A 73 1.37 -5.25 -21.66
N TYR A 74 0.52 -6.18 -22.11
CA TYR A 74 -0.90 -5.86 -22.35
C TYR A 74 -1.70 -5.71 -21.06
N PHE A 75 -1.36 -6.47 -20.01
CA PHE A 75 -1.95 -6.29 -18.69
C PHE A 75 -1.50 -4.97 -18.06
N ILE A 76 -0.21 -4.61 -18.19
CA ILE A 76 0.32 -3.29 -17.79
C ILE A 76 -0.48 -2.15 -18.42
N MET A 77 -0.70 -2.20 -19.75
CA MET A 77 -1.50 -1.18 -20.44
C MET A 77 -2.97 -1.15 -19.98
N ILE A 78 -3.60 -2.31 -19.72
CA ILE A 78 -4.96 -2.39 -19.21
C ILE A 78 -5.03 -1.79 -17.79
N PHE A 79 -4.13 -2.18 -16.89
CA PHE A 79 -4.12 -1.75 -15.50
C PHE A 79 -3.79 -0.25 -15.39
N SER A 80 -2.73 0.22 -16.05
CA SER A 80 -2.41 1.65 -16.17
C SER A 80 -3.60 2.45 -16.72
N SER A 81 -4.34 1.95 -17.74
CA SER A 81 -5.53 2.66 -18.24
C SER A 81 -6.66 2.81 -17.21
N VAL A 82 -6.82 1.85 -16.29
CA VAL A 82 -7.75 1.97 -15.15
C VAL A 82 -7.25 3.02 -14.15
N HIS A 83 -5.97 2.98 -13.78
CA HIS A 83 -5.38 3.96 -12.88
C HIS A 83 -5.38 5.38 -13.46
N PHE A 84 -5.24 5.51 -14.78
CA PHE A 84 -5.35 6.76 -15.53
C PHE A 84 -6.76 7.35 -15.42
N VAL A 85 -7.82 6.55 -15.65
CA VAL A 85 -9.20 7.04 -15.50
C VAL A 85 -9.49 7.43 -14.04
N LEU A 86 -9.00 6.64 -13.08
CA LEU A 86 -9.24 6.89 -11.66
C LEU A 86 -8.46 8.08 -11.09
N SER A 87 -7.26 8.42 -11.60
CA SER A 87 -6.49 9.58 -11.12
C SER A 87 -7.18 10.92 -11.42
N HIS A 88 -8.14 10.94 -12.34
CA HIS A 88 -8.99 12.09 -12.64
C HIS A 88 -10.15 12.27 -11.65
N LEU A 89 -10.42 11.30 -10.76
CA LEU A 89 -11.46 11.44 -9.73
C LEU A 89 -11.05 12.49 -8.68
N PRO A 90 -11.89 13.50 -8.36
CA PRO A 90 -11.45 14.67 -7.64
C PRO A 90 -11.57 14.61 -6.11
N ASN A 91 -12.13 13.53 -5.51
CA ASN A 91 -12.62 13.62 -4.13
C ASN A 91 -12.48 12.34 -3.28
N PHE A 92 -11.85 12.49 -2.12
CA PHE A 92 -11.56 11.44 -1.12
C PHE A 92 -12.82 10.72 -0.61
N ASN A 93 -13.97 11.40 -0.54
CA ASN A 93 -15.22 10.79 -0.08
C ASN A 93 -15.68 9.62 -0.96
N SER A 94 -15.36 9.63 -2.26
CA SER A 94 -15.65 8.49 -3.17
C SER A 94 -14.71 7.29 -2.92
N ILE A 95 -13.51 7.55 -2.39
CA ILE A 95 -12.51 6.52 -2.07
C ILE A 95 -12.85 5.81 -0.75
N SER A 96 -13.69 6.39 0.12
CA SER A 96 -14.09 5.76 1.40
C SER A 96 -14.69 4.35 1.23
N GLY A 97 -15.62 4.17 0.28
CA GLY A 97 -16.20 2.86 -0.04
C GLY A 97 -15.18 1.89 -0.68
N VAL A 98 -14.24 2.43 -1.48
CA VAL A 98 -13.15 1.64 -2.07
C VAL A 98 -12.17 1.17 -0.99
N SER A 99 -11.87 2.01 0.00
CA SER A 99 -11.03 1.67 1.16
C SER A 99 -11.70 0.61 2.05
N LEU A 100 -13.01 0.71 2.28
CA LEU A 100 -13.79 -0.33 2.98
C LEU A 100 -13.74 -1.67 2.22
N ALA A 101 -13.95 -1.66 0.91
CA ALA A 101 -13.83 -2.86 0.07
C ALA A 101 -12.40 -3.42 0.09
N ALA A 102 -11.37 -2.59 -0.07
CA ALA A 102 -9.97 -2.96 0.00
C ALA A 102 -9.59 -3.56 1.37
N THR A 103 -10.20 -3.09 2.46
CA THR A 103 -10.04 -3.66 3.80
C THR A 103 -10.67 -5.06 3.89
N VAL A 104 -11.92 -5.24 3.45
CA VAL A 104 -12.59 -6.55 3.43
C VAL A 104 -11.83 -7.56 2.55
N MET A 105 -11.35 -7.14 1.39
CA MET A 105 -10.52 -7.98 0.50
C MET A 105 -9.14 -8.28 1.07
N SER A 106 -8.54 -7.37 1.84
CA SER A 106 -7.26 -7.59 2.54
C SER A 106 -7.39 -8.69 3.60
N LEU A 107 -8.41 -8.60 4.45
CA LEU A 107 -8.76 -9.64 5.41
C LEU A 107 -9.04 -10.98 4.70
N SER A 108 -9.80 -10.93 3.59
CA SER A 108 -10.18 -12.12 2.83
C SER A 108 -8.99 -12.82 2.17
N TYR A 109 -8.09 -12.11 1.48
CA TYR A 109 -6.92 -12.75 0.86
C TYR A 109 -5.95 -13.27 1.92
N SER A 110 -5.81 -12.58 3.07
CA SER A 110 -4.99 -13.04 4.20
C SER A 110 -5.52 -14.38 4.75
N THR A 111 -6.83 -14.48 4.98
CA THR A 111 -7.49 -15.73 5.41
C THR A 111 -7.35 -16.84 4.38
N ILE A 112 -7.49 -16.53 3.08
CA ILE A 112 -7.27 -17.49 1.99
C ILE A 112 -5.81 -17.94 1.93
N ALA A 113 -4.83 -17.05 2.11
CA ALA A 113 -3.41 -17.36 2.00
C ALA A 113 -2.95 -18.34 3.09
N TRP A 114 -3.28 -18.10 4.36
CA TRP A 114 -2.93 -19.06 5.41
C TRP A 114 -3.78 -20.33 5.35
N GLY A 115 -5.09 -20.23 5.05
CA GLY A 115 -5.99 -21.38 4.95
C GLY A 115 -5.61 -22.34 3.82
N ALA A 116 -5.28 -21.81 2.63
CA ALA A 116 -4.79 -22.60 1.51
C ALA A 116 -3.41 -23.20 1.78
N SER A 117 -2.55 -22.51 2.54
CA SER A 117 -1.25 -23.05 2.97
C SER A 117 -1.44 -24.26 3.88
N VAL A 118 -2.29 -24.17 4.91
CA VAL A 118 -2.65 -25.32 5.79
C VAL A 118 -3.20 -26.48 4.95
N TYR A 119 -4.10 -26.21 4.00
CA TYR A 119 -4.69 -27.23 3.14
C TYR A 119 -3.69 -27.92 2.19
N LYS A 120 -2.59 -27.24 1.76
CA LYS A 120 -1.61 -27.83 0.82
C LYS A 120 -0.79 -28.96 1.45
N GLY A 121 -0.62 -28.97 2.79
CA GLY A 121 0.28 -29.89 3.48
C GLY A 121 1.76 -29.50 3.35
N VAL A 122 2.59 -29.93 4.30
CA VAL A 122 4.04 -29.61 4.30
C VAL A 122 4.69 -30.34 3.11
N GLN A 123 5.35 -29.59 2.22
CA GLN A 123 5.89 -30.19 1.00
C GLN A 123 7.17 -31.02 1.27
N PRO A 124 7.37 -32.16 0.57
CA PRO A 124 8.56 -32.97 0.75
C PRO A 124 9.81 -32.22 0.25
N GLY A 125 10.85 -32.16 1.08
CA GLY A 125 12.12 -31.50 0.74
C GLY A 125 12.21 -30.01 1.10
N VAL A 126 11.32 -29.48 1.94
CA VAL A 126 11.46 -28.10 2.47
C VAL A 126 12.73 -27.95 3.33
N ASP A 127 13.50 -26.90 3.03
CA ASP A 127 14.62 -26.42 3.83
C ASP A 127 14.23 -25.15 4.61
N TYR A 128 14.80 -25.00 5.81
CA TYR A 128 14.54 -23.90 6.75
C TYR A 128 15.79 -23.05 7.05
N GLY A 129 16.74 -22.98 6.12
CA GLY A 129 17.86 -22.05 6.20
C GLY A 129 17.43 -20.57 6.12
N TYR A 130 18.27 -19.65 6.60
CA TYR A 130 17.98 -18.20 6.56
C TYR A 130 18.20 -17.60 5.16
N LYS A 131 17.13 -17.33 4.42
CA LYS A 131 17.15 -16.43 3.25
C LYS A 131 17.27 -14.95 3.69
N ALA A 132 18.51 -14.47 3.70
CA ALA A 132 18.93 -13.08 3.91
C ALA A 132 18.66 -12.44 5.30
N LYS A 133 19.49 -11.45 5.66
CA LYS A 133 19.29 -10.55 6.81
C LYS A 133 18.70 -9.23 6.34
N SER A 134 17.41 -9.00 6.57
CA SER A 134 16.87 -7.63 6.64
C SER A 134 17.23 -7.00 7.99
N ALA A 135 17.78 -5.79 7.98
CA ALA A 135 18.12 -5.05 9.19
C ALA A 135 16.88 -4.42 9.85
N ALA A 136 15.99 -5.26 10.37
CA ALA A 136 14.76 -4.83 11.02
C ALA A 136 15.02 -4.41 12.48
N GLY A 137 15.23 -3.11 12.71
CA GLY A 137 15.15 -2.52 14.05
C GLY A 137 16.01 -1.28 14.28
N THR A 138 15.37 -0.12 14.44
CA THR A 138 15.64 0.91 15.49
C THR A 138 14.65 2.06 15.32
N ILE A 139 13.48 1.98 15.96
CA ILE A 139 12.77 3.13 16.57
C ILE A 139 12.08 2.61 17.83
N GLN A 140 12.49 3.10 19.00
CA GLN A 140 11.85 2.88 20.30
C GLN A 140 12.03 4.14 21.17
N ALA A 141 11.14 4.34 22.14
CA ALA A 141 10.86 5.62 22.84
C ALA A 141 10.11 6.66 21.95
N THR A 142 9.28 7.54 22.49
CA THR A 142 9.12 7.97 23.90
C THR A 142 7.64 7.94 24.36
N ILE A 143 7.38 8.01 25.67
CA ILE A 143 6.06 7.88 26.33
C ILE A 143 5.66 9.23 27.02
N PRO A 144 4.36 9.57 27.21
CA PRO A 144 3.90 10.97 27.28
C PRO A 144 2.97 11.31 28.46
N SER A 145 2.35 12.51 28.47
CA SER A 145 0.97 12.78 28.97
C SER A 145 0.53 14.25 28.80
N THR A 146 -0.67 14.57 29.32
CA THR A 146 -1.80 15.23 28.61
C THR A 146 -2.24 16.57 29.28
N HIS A 147 -3.36 17.28 28.97
CA HIS A 147 -4.68 16.91 28.41
C HIS A 147 -5.16 17.89 27.30
N GLU A 148 -6.30 18.60 27.22
CA GLU A 148 -7.54 18.75 28.02
C GLU A 148 -8.79 18.15 27.35
N LYS A 149 -9.00 18.41 26.04
CA LYS A 149 -10.11 17.87 25.24
C LYS A 149 -9.58 17.24 23.95
N PRO A 150 -9.13 15.98 23.98
CA PRO A 150 -8.32 15.41 22.90
C PRO A 150 -9.06 14.43 21.98
N SER A 151 -8.73 14.43 20.68
CA SER A 151 -9.10 13.35 19.73
C SER A 151 -8.30 12.05 19.96
N LYS A 152 -7.24 12.14 20.78
CA LYS A 152 -6.22 11.12 21.04
C LYS A 152 -6.78 9.78 21.52
N GLY A 153 -7.89 9.76 22.26
CA GLY A 153 -8.51 8.53 22.78
C GLY A 153 -9.05 7.61 21.66
N PRO A 154 -10.00 8.08 20.83
CA PRO A 154 -10.44 7.37 19.62
C PRO A 154 -9.29 7.04 18.67
N MET A 155 -8.38 7.98 18.40
CA MET A 155 -7.25 7.77 17.48
C MET A 155 -6.29 6.67 17.98
N TRP A 156 -5.94 6.66 19.28
CA TRP A 156 -5.11 5.60 19.88
C TRP A 156 -5.79 4.22 19.80
N LYS A 157 -7.09 4.14 20.08
CA LYS A 157 -7.86 2.90 19.94
C LYS A 157 -7.86 2.40 18.48
N GLY A 158 -8.06 3.28 17.52
CA GLY A 158 -7.98 2.96 16.09
C GLY A 158 -6.61 2.43 15.68
N VAL A 159 -5.52 3.09 16.10
CA VAL A 159 -4.14 2.67 15.84
C VAL A 159 -3.81 1.31 16.47
N VAL A 160 -4.19 1.09 17.73
CA VAL A 160 -3.98 -0.19 18.42
C VAL A 160 -4.76 -1.33 17.76
N VAL A 161 -6.03 -1.10 17.40
CA VAL A 161 -6.83 -2.10 16.66
C VAL A 161 -6.21 -2.38 15.28
N ALA A 162 -5.76 -1.36 14.55
CA ALA A 162 -5.08 -1.54 13.26
C ALA A 162 -3.81 -2.38 13.38
N TYR A 163 -2.95 -2.12 14.38
CA TYR A 163 -1.76 -2.95 14.62
C TYR A 163 -2.09 -4.39 15.02
N ILE A 164 -3.15 -4.60 15.82
CA ILE A 164 -3.62 -5.96 16.17
C ILE A 164 -4.13 -6.69 14.92
N VAL A 165 -4.91 -6.03 14.06
CA VAL A 165 -5.41 -6.60 12.80
C VAL A 165 -4.26 -6.92 11.84
N VAL A 166 -3.30 -6.01 11.68
CA VAL A 166 -2.09 -6.25 10.86
C VAL A 166 -1.31 -7.45 11.41
N ALA A 167 -1.11 -7.55 12.73
CA ALA A 167 -0.46 -8.70 13.34
C ALA A 167 -1.24 -10.01 13.09
N LEU A 168 -2.56 -10.01 13.27
CA LEU A 168 -3.41 -11.18 13.03
C LEU A 168 -3.49 -11.60 11.55
N CYS A 169 -3.22 -10.68 10.61
CA CYS A 169 -3.11 -11.03 9.19
C CYS A 169 -1.70 -11.51 8.81
N TYR A 170 -0.65 -10.84 9.30
CA TYR A 170 0.72 -11.11 8.87
C TYR A 170 1.34 -12.31 9.60
N PHE A 171 1.21 -12.43 10.92
CA PHE A 171 1.84 -13.52 11.66
C PHE A 171 1.37 -14.92 11.20
N PRO A 172 0.07 -15.22 11.01
CA PRO A 172 -0.35 -16.51 10.49
C PRO A 172 0.14 -16.76 9.06
N VAL A 173 0.08 -15.76 8.17
CA VAL A 173 0.53 -15.92 6.77
C VAL A 173 2.05 -16.16 6.71
N THR A 174 2.86 -15.44 7.49
CA THR A 174 4.32 -15.63 7.54
C THR A 174 4.71 -16.94 8.23
N LEU A 175 4.14 -17.24 9.41
CA LEU A 175 4.51 -18.45 10.17
C LEU A 175 4.05 -19.73 9.47
N ILE A 176 2.81 -19.77 9.00
CA ILE A 176 2.29 -20.93 8.25
C ILE A 176 2.96 -20.98 6.88
N GLY A 177 3.06 -19.87 6.15
CA GLY A 177 3.76 -19.85 4.85
C GLY A 177 5.18 -20.41 4.96
N TYR A 178 5.98 -19.96 5.94
CA TYR A 178 7.32 -20.48 6.16
C TYR A 178 7.33 -21.96 6.58
N TRP A 179 6.38 -22.40 7.41
CA TRP A 179 6.29 -23.80 7.83
C TRP A 179 5.82 -24.76 6.72
N MET A 180 5.01 -24.31 5.76
CA MET A 180 4.51 -25.16 4.66
C MET A 180 5.44 -25.19 3.43
N PHE A 181 6.21 -24.12 3.20
CA PHE A 181 7.01 -23.91 1.98
C PHE A 181 8.52 -23.69 2.20
N GLY A 182 8.96 -23.32 3.41
CA GLY A 182 10.36 -23.06 3.73
C GLY A 182 11.05 -22.09 2.77
N ASN A 183 12.27 -22.41 2.35
CA ASN A 183 13.03 -21.63 1.38
C ASN A 183 12.47 -21.64 -0.06
N ALA A 184 11.39 -22.37 -0.36
CA ALA A 184 10.75 -22.41 -1.67
C ALA A 184 9.60 -21.39 -1.83
N ILE A 185 9.41 -20.46 -0.88
CA ILE A 185 8.49 -19.33 -1.01
C ILE A 185 8.94 -18.41 -2.16
N GLU A 186 7.99 -18.08 -3.04
CA GLU A 186 8.07 -16.95 -3.98
C GLU A 186 7.58 -15.66 -3.26
N ASP A 187 8.10 -14.49 -3.65
CA ASP A 187 7.83 -13.20 -2.96
C ASP A 187 6.33 -12.88 -2.81
N ASN A 188 5.49 -13.45 -3.68
CA ASN A 188 4.04 -13.47 -3.54
C ASN A 188 3.54 -14.92 -3.32
N ILE A 189 3.22 -15.29 -2.09
CA ILE A 189 2.68 -16.63 -1.69
C ILE A 189 1.48 -17.07 -2.56
N LEU A 190 0.67 -16.12 -3.05
CA LEU A 190 -0.48 -16.39 -3.93
C LEU A 190 -0.09 -16.90 -5.34
N ILE A 191 1.17 -16.77 -5.75
CA ILE A 191 1.71 -17.34 -6.99
C ILE A 191 2.04 -18.83 -6.80
N SER A 192 2.50 -19.22 -5.60
CA SER A 192 2.94 -20.59 -5.22
C SER A 192 1.78 -21.56 -4.92
N LEU A 193 0.55 -21.03 -4.92
CA LEU A 193 -0.69 -21.80 -4.90
C LEU A 193 -1.03 -22.27 -6.32
N GLU A 194 -1.02 -23.58 -6.55
CA GLU A 194 -1.27 -24.18 -7.88
C GLU A 194 -2.68 -24.77 -8.02
N LYS A 195 -3.30 -25.17 -6.90
CA LYS A 195 -4.66 -25.73 -6.81
C LYS A 195 -5.33 -25.31 -5.49
N PRO A 196 -6.66 -25.13 -5.44
CA PRO A 196 -7.62 -25.18 -6.54
C PRO A 196 -7.72 -23.84 -7.31
N ALA A 197 -7.94 -23.93 -8.62
CA ALA A 197 -7.88 -22.77 -9.53
C ALA A 197 -8.90 -21.65 -9.24
N TRP A 198 -10.11 -21.99 -8.80
CA TRP A 198 -11.13 -20.97 -8.49
C TRP A 198 -10.70 -20.06 -7.32
N LEU A 199 -9.99 -20.62 -6.33
CA LEU A 199 -9.50 -19.91 -5.15
C LEU A 199 -8.33 -18.98 -5.53
N ILE A 200 -7.45 -19.45 -6.42
CA ILE A 200 -6.33 -18.67 -6.97
C ILE A 200 -6.86 -17.49 -7.80
N ALA A 201 -7.86 -17.72 -8.66
CA ALA A 201 -8.51 -16.66 -9.42
C ALA A 201 -9.18 -15.62 -8.50
N MET A 202 -9.94 -16.07 -7.50
CA MET A 202 -10.58 -15.19 -6.52
C MET A 202 -9.57 -14.35 -5.74
N ALA A 203 -8.50 -14.96 -5.22
CA ALA A 203 -7.46 -14.26 -4.47
C ALA A 203 -6.71 -13.23 -5.32
N ASN A 204 -6.35 -13.56 -6.56
CA ASN A 204 -5.70 -12.61 -7.47
C ASN A 204 -6.64 -11.45 -7.84
N MET A 205 -7.94 -11.69 -8.01
CA MET A 205 -8.92 -10.62 -8.25
C MET A 205 -9.09 -9.70 -7.01
N PHE A 206 -9.05 -10.26 -5.80
CA PHE A 206 -9.05 -9.46 -4.57
C PHE A 206 -7.79 -8.58 -4.44
N VAL A 207 -6.62 -9.09 -4.84
CA VAL A 207 -5.39 -8.28 -4.93
C VAL A 207 -5.55 -7.16 -5.96
N VAL A 208 -5.99 -7.46 -7.18
CA VAL A 208 -6.23 -6.46 -8.25
C VAL A 208 -7.12 -5.30 -7.75
N VAL A 209 -8.27 -5.58 -7.15
CA VAL A 209 -9.19 -4.53 -6.69
C VAL A 209 -8.69 -3.81 -5.43
N HIS A 210 -8.00 -4.51 -4.51
CA HIS A 210 -7.34 -3.87 -3.37
C HIS A 210 -6.28 -2.87 -3.84
N VAL A 211 -5.39 -3.29 -4.75
CA VAL A 211 -4.28 -2.50 -5.30
C VAL A 211 -4.80 -1.27 -6.05
N ILE A 212 -5.86 -1.41 -6.86
CA ILE A 212 -6.54 -0.29 -7.52
C ILE A 212 -6.95 0.78 -6.50
N GLY A 213 -7.55 0.37 -5.38
CA GLY A 213 -7.95 1.30 -4.31
C GLY A 213 -6.77 1.92 -3.59
N SER A 214 -5.83 1.10 -3.13
CA SER A 214 -4.70 1.54 -2.32
C SER A 214 -3.76 2.49 -3.08
N TYR A 215 -3.53 2.29 -4.39
CA TYR A 215 -2.75 3.22 -5.21
C TYR A 215 -3.32 4.65 -5.18
N GLN A 216 -4.64 4.82 -5.31
CA GLN A 216 -5.26 6.15 -5.33
C GLN A 216 -5.11 6.87 -3.98
N ILE A 217 -4.93 6.13 -2.88
CA ILE A 217 -4.65 6.70 -1.56
C ILE A 217 -3.21 7.22 -1.46
N TYR A 218 -2.22 6.50 -2.02
CA TYR A 218 -0.81 6.91 -1.98
C TYR A 218 -0.39 7.90 -3.09
N ALA A 219 -1.04 7.87 -4.26
CA ALA A 219 -0.73 8.79 -5.36
C ALA A 219 -1.22 10.23 -5.09
N MET A 220 -2.32 10.40 -4.34
CA MET A 220 -2.90 11.72 -4.05
C MET A 220 -1.95 12.66 -3.28
N PRO A 221 -1.27 12.24 -2.19
CA PRO A 221 -0.21 13.03 -1.55
C PRO A 221 0.91 13.46 -2.51
N VAL A 222 1.33 12.57 -3.41
CA VAL A 222 2.37 12.86 -4.42
C VAL A 222 1.89 13.91 -5.42
N PHE A 223 0.64 13.80 -5.91
CA PHE A 223 0.03 14.83 -6.77
C PHE A 223 -0.04 16.19 -6.07
N ASP A 224 -0.57 16.25 -4.84
CA ASP A 224 -0.68 17.46 -4.01
C ASP A 224 0.69 18.15 -3.83
N MET A 225 1.73 17.33 -3.64
CA MET A 225 3.10 17.77 -3.40
C MET A 225 3.79 18.27 -4.68
N ILE A 226 3.62 17.59 -5.81
CA ILE A 226 4.13 18.05 -7.12
C ILE A 226 3.40 19.33 -7.57
N GLU A 227 2.07 19.39 -7.46
CA GLU A 227 1.29 20.61 -7.71
C GLU A 227 1.77 21.77 -6.81
N THR A 228 2.04 21.50 -5.52
CA THR A 228 2.55 22.50 -4.57
C THR A 228 3.95 23.02 -4.97
N VAL A 229 4.85 22.17 -5.43
CA VAL A 229 6.19 22.58 -5.90
C VAL A 229 6.08 23.42 -7.18
N LEU A 230 5.30 22.99 -8.17
CA LEU A 230 5.11 23.72 -9.42
C LEU A 230 4.55 25.13 -9.17
N VAL A 231 3.53 25.26 -8.32
CA VAL A 231 2.92 26.56 -8.01
C VAL A 231 3.82 27.42 -7.11
N LYS A 232 4.41 26.89 -6.04
CA LYS A 232 5.13 27.71 -5.01
C LYS A 232 6.64 27.87 -5.22
N LYS A 233 7.29 27.03 -6.04
CA LYS A 233 8.73 27.12 -6.34
C LYS A 233 9.02 27.53 -7.78
N LEU A 234 8.16 27.14 -8.71
CA LEU A 234 8.34 27.37 -10.15
C LEU A 234 7.31 28.38 -10.72
N ASN A 235 6.49 28.99 -9.86
CA ASN A 235 5.52 30.05 -10.17
C ASN A 235 4.50 29.71 -11.28
N PHE A 236 4.20 28.44 -11.48
CA PHE A 236 3.11 28.04 -12.39
C PHE A 236 1.75 28.48 -11.84
N SER A 237 0.85 28.89 -12.74
CA SER A 237 -0.52 29.22 -12.36
C SER A 237 -1.32 27.96 -11.99
N PRO A 238 -2.01 27.92 -10.82
CA PRO A 238 -2.84 26.79 -10.45
C PRO A 238 -4.00 26.66 -11.43
N SER A 239 -3.99 25.61 -12.24
CA SER A 239 -4.93 25.38 -13.32
C SER A 239 -5.32 23.91 -13.44
N THR A 240 -6.49 23.65 -14.00
CA THR A 240 -6.94 22.29 -14.32
C THR A 240 -5.99 21.60 -15.31
N THR A 241 -5.39 22.36 -16.24
CA THR A 241 -4.37 21.87 -17.17
C THR A 241 -3.08 21.45 -16.46
N LEU A 242 -2.59 22.21 -15.47
CA LEU A 242 -1.42 21.83 -14.67
C LEU A 242 -1.68 20.53 -13.90
N ARG A 243 -2.85 20.45 -13.24
CA ARG A 243 -3.30 19.24 -12.53
C ARG A 243 -3.42 18.02 -13.45
N PHE A 244 -3.96 18.21 -14.65
CA PHE A 244 -4.05 17.16 -15.67
C PHE A 244 -2.66 16.66 -16.05
N ILE A 245 -1.74 17.55 -16.42
CA ILE A 245 -0.36 17.20 -16.84
C ILE A 245 0.38 16.44 -15.73
N VAL A 246 0.33 16.93 -14.48
CA VAL A 246 0.98 16.28 -13.32
C VAL A 246 0.48 14.84 -13.11
N ARG A 247 -0.84 14.64 -13.15
CA ARG A 247 -1.47 13.33 -12.93
C ARG A 247 -1.28 12.38 -14.12
N ASN A 248 -1.22 12.91 -15.34
CA ASN A 248 -0.96 12.12 -16.54
C ASN A 248 0.50 11.63 -16.56
N PHE A 249 1.47 12.51 -16.26
CA PHE A 249 2.89 12.17 -16.25
C PHE A 249 3.20 11.07 -15.22
N PHE A 250 2.72 11.21 -13.99
CA PHE A 250 2.99 10.25 -12.90
C PHE A 250 2.35 8.86 -13.07
N VAL A 251 1.29 8.74 -13.88
CA VAL A 251 0.60 7.45 -14.14
C VAL A 251 1.10 6.78 -15.43
N GLY A 252 1.93 7.48 -16.21
CA GLY A 252 2.54 6.99 -17.45
C GLY A 252 3.97 6.43 -17.31
N GLU A 253 4.52 6.44 -16.09
CA GLU A 253 5.83 5.87 -15.71
C GLU A 253 5.66 4.47 -15.10
#